data_AF-A0A0B8PAP2-F1
#
_entry.id   AF-A0A0B8PAP2-F1
#
_cell.length_a   1.000
_cell.length_b   1.000
_cell.length_c   1.000
_cell.angle_alpha   90.00
_cell.angle_beta   90.00
_cell.angle_gamma   90.00
#
_symmetry.space_group_name_H-M   'P 1'
#
loop_
_entity.id
_entity.type
_entity.pdbx_description
1 polymer ?
#
loop_
_entity_poly.entity_id
_entity_poly.type
_entity_poly.pdbx_seq_one_letter_code
_entity_poly.pdbx_strand_id
1 'polypeptide(L)'
;MLLTYRYAPPHVQQAMAIAKGKQKQKLNELLNSLTQFIQKRQRENGLSFVSRTTLTPHQFDNLTTTVFRVVLANPLTTKEILQNILKEQKEIAILAPSLTKQIEATTQAILGEKL
;
A
#
# COMPACT_ATOMS: atom_id res chain seq x y z
N MET A 1 0.01 -5.82 20.43
CA MET A 1 0.15 -4.57 19.64
C MET A 1 0.01 -4.90 18.15
N LEU A 2 -0.87 -4.18 17.46
CA LEU A 2 -1.19 -4.37 16.03
C LEU A 2 -0.62 -3.19 15.24
N LEU A 3 0.12 -3.46 14.16
CA LEU A 3 0.61 -2.43 13.25
C LEU A 3 -0.10 -2.55 11.91
N THR A 4 -0.62 -1.42 11.40
CA THR A 4 -1.20 -1.33 10.06
C THR A 4 -0.43 -0.36 9.18
N TYR A 5 -0.15 -0.76 7.94
CA TYR A 5 0.56 0.07 6.97
C TYR A 5 0.20 -0.34 5.54
N ARG A 6 0.57 0.46 4.55
CA ARG A 6 0.49 0.10 3.13
C ARG A 6 1.75 0.53 2.41
N TYR A 7 2.09 -0.16 1.32
CA TYR A 7 3.18 0.26 0.46
C TYR A 7 2.77 1.51 -0.35
N ALA A 8 3.50 2.60 -0.18
CA ALA A 8 3.33 3.84 -0.94
C ALA A 8 4.67 4.58 -1.02
N PRO A 9 5.27 4.75 -2.21
CA PRO A 9 6.46 5.57 -2.40
C PRO A 9 6.26 7.05 -1.97
N PRO A 10 7.34 7.79 -1.66
CA PRO A 10 7.24 9.16 -1.14
C PRO A 10 6.41 10.13 -2.02
N HIS A 11 6.62 10.12 -3.34
CA HIS A 11 5.87 10.98 -4.26
C HIS A 11 4.37 10.61 -4.35
N VAL A 12 4.04 9.32 -4.22
CA VAL A 12 2.65 8.84 -4.13
C VAL A 12 1.99 9.30 -2.83
N GLN A 13 2.73 9.32 -1.71
CA GLN A 13 2.23 9.87 -0.44
C GLN A 13 1.96 11.38 -0.56
N GLN A 14 2.86 12.12 -1.21
CA GLN A 14 2.68 13.55 -1.48
C GLN A 14 1.44 13.81 -2.33
N ALA A 15 1.24 13.06 -3.42
CA ALA A 15 0.04 13.17 -4.25
C ALA A 15 -1.23 12.86 -3.45
N MET A 16 -1.24 11.78 -2.66
CA MET A 16 -2.39 11.42 -1.83
C MET A 16 -2.76 12.51 -0.81
N ALA A 17 -1.77 13.23 -0.28
CA ALA A 17 -2.01 14.30 0.69
C ALA A 17 -2.70 15.54 0.07
N ILE A 18 -2.52 15.78 -1.23
CA ILE A 18 -3.07 16.97 -1.92
C ILE A 18 -4.26 16.64 -2.83
N ALA A 19 -4.42 15.37 -3.23
CA ALA A 19 -5.48 14.93 -4.11
C ALA A 19 -6.86 15.21 -3.52
N LYS A 20 -7.82 15.56 -4.39
CA LYS A 20 -9.21 15.83 -3.99
C LYS A 20 -10.19 15.07 -4.89
N GLY A 21 -11.40 14.84 -4.37
CA GLY A 21 -12.52 14.26 -5.11
C GLY A 21 -12.14 12.98 -5.88
N LYS A 22 -12.43 12.97 -7.18
CA LYS A 22 -12.24 11.80 -8.06
C LYS A 22 -10.78 11.34 -8.16
N GLN A 23 -9.81 12.25 -8.12
CA GLN A 23 -8.39 11.88 -8.19
C GLN A 23 -7.95 11.13 -6.94
N LYS A 24 -8.37 11.59 -5.75
CA LYS A 24 -8.06 10.92 -4.48
C LYS A 24 -8.70 9.54 -4.42
N GLN A 25 -9.96 9.44 -4.82
CA GLN A 25 -10.67 8.16 -4.96
C GLN A 25 -9.91 7.20 -5.87
N LYS A 26 -9.56 7.66 -7.07
CA LYS A 26 -8.85 6.84 -8.05
C LYS A 26 -7.49 6.37 -7.54
N LEU A 27 -6.68 7.27 -6.97
CA LEU A 27 -5.38 6.93 -6.42
C LEU A 27 -5.52 5.93 -5.26
N ASN A 28 -6.53 6.09 -4.41
CA ASN A 28 -6.78 5.20 -3.28
C ASN A 28 -7.18 3.78 -3.75
N GLU A 29 -8.06 3.66 -4.75
CA GLU A 29 -8.42 2.38 -5.35
C GLU A 29 -7.23 1.65 -5.96
N LEU A 30 -6.35 2.38 -6.65
CA LEU A 30 -5.12 1.82 -7.20
C LEU A 30 -4.17 1.30 -6.09
N LEU A 31 -4.00 2.06 -5.00
CA LEU A 31 -3.19 1.62 -3.85
C LEU A 31 -3.81 0.42 -3.11
N ASN A 32 -5.14 0.36 -3.00
CA ASN A 32 -5.84 -0.81 -2.46
C ASN A 32 -5.59 -2.04 -3.32
N SER A 33 -5.64 -1.88 -4.64
CA SER A 33 -5.40 -2.95 -5.61
C SER A 33 -3.95 -3.45 -5.51
N LEU A 34 -2.99 -2.54 -5.31
CA LEU A 34 -1.58 -2.89 -5.16
C LEU A 34 -1.33 -3.66 -3.87
N THR A 35 -1.92 -3.21 -2.76
CA THR A 35 -1.85 -3.90 -1.47
C THR A 35 -2.42 -5.32 -1.57
N GLN A 36 -3.56 -5.49 -2.25
CA GLN A 36 -4.17 -6.80 -2.49
C GLN A 36 -3.30 -7.71 -3.36
N PHE A 37 -2.72 -7.16 -4.43
CA PHE A 37 -1.81 -7.88 -5.31
C PHE A 37 -0.59 -8.39 -4.54
N ILE A 38 0.06 -7.52 -3.77
CA ILE A 38 1.23 -7.86 -2.98
C ILE A 38 0.88 -8.97 -1.98
N GLN A 39 -0.20 -8.81 -1.21
CA GLN A 39 -0.61 -9.80 -0.21
C GLN A 39 -0.94 -11.17 -0.83
N LYS A 40 -1.57 -11.18 -2.02
CA LYS A 40 -1.89 -12.42 -2.73
C LYS A 40 -0.62 -13.17 -3.13
N ARG A 41 0.36 -12.46 -3.71
CA ARG A 41 1.65 -13.02 -4.12
C ARG A 41 2.49 -13.52 -2.93
N GLN A 42 2.53 -12.79 -1.82
CA GLN A 42 3.22 -13.25 -0.60
C GLN A 42 2.64 -14.58 -0.11
N ARG A 43 1.30 -14.70 -0.13
CA ARG A 43 0.62 -15.95 0.25
C ARG A 43 0.96 -17.09 -0.70
N GLU A 44 1.02 -16.84 -2.01
CA GLU A 44 1.41 -17.83 -3.03
C GLU A 44 2.86 -18.31 -2.83
N ASN A 45 3.76 -17.44 -2.37
CA ASN A 45 5.14 -17.78 -2.01
C ASN A 45 5.28 -18.49 -0.65
N GLY A 46 4.17 -18.80 0.03
CA GLY A 46 4.16 -19.47 1.33
C GLY A 46 4.36 -18.54 2.55
N LEU A 47 4.46 -17.22 2.34
CA LEU A 47 4.65 -16.25 3.41
C LEU A 47 3.30 -15.70 3.91
N SER A 48 2.87 -16.18 5.07
CA SER A 48 1.60 -15.79 5.72
C SER A 48 1.76 -14.85 6.93
N PHE A 49 2.95 -14.27 7.11
CA PHE A 49 3.26 -13.40 8.27
C PHE A 49 2.44 -12.10 8.32
N VAL A 50 1.93 -11.65 7.17
CA VAL A 50 1.14 -10.43 7.03
C VAL A 50 -0.26 -10.76 6.53
N SER A 51 -1.25 -10.30 7.28
CA SER A 51 -2.64 -10.28 6.84
C SER A 51 -2.98 -8.92 6.23
N ARG A 52 -4.19 -8.79 5.67
CA ARG A 52 -4.75 -7.51 5.24
C ARG A 52 -6.06 -7.23 5.95
N THR A 53 -6.37 -5.96 6.16
CA THR A 53 -7.65 -5.50 6.69
C THR A 53 -8.06 -4.21 5.98
N THR A 54 -9.29 -3.79 6.18
CA THR A 54 -9.87 -2.62 5.54
C THR A 54 -10.28 -1.62 6.61
N LEU A 55 -9.90 -0.36 6.42
CA LEU A 55 -10.19 0.76 7.31
C LEU A 55 -10.90 1.87 6.52
N THR A 56 -11.56 2.81 7.21
CA THR A 56 -12.17 4.02 6.62
C THR A 56 -11.63 5.26 7.33
N PRO A 57 -10.34 5.59 7.17
CA PRO A 57 -9.70 6.64 7.96
C PRO A 57 -10.13 8.04 7.48
N HIS A 58 -10.40 8.92 8.44
CA HIS A 58 -10.85 10.29 8.18
C HIS A 58 -9.89 11.10 7.31
N GLN A 59 -8.57 10.93 7.49
CA GLN A 59 -7.54 11.60 6.67
C GLN A 59 -7.61 11.27 5.17
N PHE A 60 -8.23 10.15 4.81
CA PHE A 60 -8.47 9.75 3.42
C PHE A 60 -9.93 9.92 3.02
N ASP A 61 -10.63 10.91 3.59
CA ASP A 61 -12.02 11.25 3.29
C ASP A 61 -12.97 10.07 3.53
N ASN A 62 -12.67 9.25 4.55
CA ASN A 62 -13.37 8.02 4.88
C ASN A 62 -13.40 6.98 3.76
N LEU A 63 -12.51 7.10 2.76
CA LEU A 63 -12.38 6.12 1.70
C LEU A 63 -11.92 4.78 2.27
N THR A 64 -12.60 3.72 1.83
CA THR A 64 -12.19 2.34 2.07
C THR A 64 -10.72 2.15 1.72
N THR A 65 -9.90 1.81 2.69
CA THR A 65 -8.44 1.74 2.57
C THR A 65 -7.97 0.36 3.00
N THR A 66 -7.42 -0.41 2.06
CA THR A 66 -6.83 -1.72 2.33
C THR A 66 -5.40 -1.54 2.82
N VAL A 67 -5.09 -2.13 3.97
CA VAL A 67 -3.78 -2.06 4.62
C VAL A 67 -3.30 -3.45 5.03
N PHE A 68 -2.00 -3.64 5.09
CA PHE A 68 -1.39 -4.76 5.78
C PHE A 68 -1.63 -4.64 7.27
N ARG A 69 -1.72 -5.79 7.95
CA ARG A 69 -1.91 -5.90 9.39
C ARG A 69 -0.92 -6.93 9.94
N VAL A 70 -0.01 -6.46 10.78
CA VAL A 70 1.05 -7.25 11.44
C VAL A 70 0.79 -7.33 12.93
N VAL A 71 0.91 -8.52 13.50
CA VAL A 71 0.96 -8.70 14.96
C VAL A 71 2.43 -8.73 15.39
N LEU A 72 2.87 -7.71 16.10
CA LEU A 72 4.28 -7.57 16.52
C LEU A 72 4.60 -8.31 17.83
N ALA A 73 3.56 -8.76 18.55
CA ALA A 73 3.72 -9.44 19.84
C ALA A 73 4.00 -10.95 19.70
N ASN A 74 4.21 -11.46 18.49
CA ASN A 74 4.54 -12.87 18.30
C ASN A 74 6.00 -13.10 18.71
N PRO A 75 6.30 -13.98 19.68
CA PRO A 75 7.67 -14.24 20.13
C PRO A 75 8.60 -14.79 19.04
N LEU A 76 8.04 -15.26 17.92
CA LEU A 76 8.78 -15.70 16.74
C LEU A 76 9.08 -14.56 15.75
N THR A 77 8.60 -13.33 15.98
CA THR A 77 8.85 -12.19 15.10
C THR A 77 10.16 -11.49 15.44
N THR A 78 11.15 -11.63 14.57
CA THR A 78 12.43 -10.92 14.65
C THR A 78 12.42 -9.67 13.77
N LYS A 79 13.35 -8.74 14.03
CA LYS A 79 13.56 -7.57 13.15
C LYS A 79 13.91 -7.99 11.72
N GLU A 80 14.68 -9.06 11.57
CA GLU A 80 15.06 -9.62 10.27
C GLU A 80 13.84 -10.11 9.49
N ILE A 81 12.91 -10.82 10.13
CA ILE A 81 11.65 -11.23 9.50
C ILE A 81 10.88 -10.01 9.00
N LEU A 82 10.77 -8.94 9.80
CA LEU A 82 10.10 -7.71 9.39
C LEU A 82 10.77 -7.04 8.19
N GLN A 83 12.10 -6.98 8.18
CA GLN A 83 12.87 -6.43 7.06
C GLN A 83 12.68 -7.25 5.78
N ASN A 84 12.70 -8.57 5.88
CA ASN A 84 12.50 -9.48 4.75
C ASN A 84 11.08 -9.33 4.17
N ILE A 85 10.05 -9.21 5.02
CA ILE A 85 8.68 -8.92 4.58
C ILE A 85 8.62 -7.62 3.78
N LEU A 86 9.22 -6.53 4.29
CA LEU A 86 9.19 -5.24 3.59
C LEU A 86 9.99 -5.26 2.28
N LYS A 87 11.10 -5.99 2.23
CA LYS A 87 11.90 -6.18 1.01
C LYS A 87 11.09 -6.93 -0.04
N GLU A 88 10.50 -8.07 0.32
CA GLU A 88 9.68 -8.87 -0.59
C GLU A 88 8.47 -8.07 -1.13
N GLN A 89 7.80 -7.30 -0.27
CA GLN A 89 6.66 -6.47 -0.72
C GLN A 89 7.07 -5.45 -1.79
N LYS A 90 8.27 -4.89 -1.69
CA LYS A 90 8.83 -3.99 -2.71
C LYS A 90 9.12 -4.74 -4.00
N GLU A 91 9.75 -5.92 -3.90
CA GLU A 91 10.06 -6.76 -5.06
C GLU A 91 8.78 -7.20 -5.79
N ILE A 92 7.76 -7.62 -5.05
CA ILE A 92 6.46 -7.99 -5.62
C ILE A 92 5.76 -6.79 -6.26
N ALA A 93 5.85 -5.59 -5.67
CA ALA A 93 5.23 -4.40 -6.27
C ALA A 93 5.74 -4.11 -7.69
N ILE A 94 7.00 -4.45 -7.99
CA ILE A 94 7.61 -4.32 -9.32
C ILE A 94 6.97 -5.28 -10.33
N LEU A 95 6.46 -6.42 -9.87
CA LEU A 95 5.79 -7.44 -10.71
C LEU A 95 4.38 -7.04 -11.16
N ALA A 96 3.89 -5.84 -10.79
CA ALA A 96 2.61 -5.29 -11.23
C ALA A 96 2.77 -4.07 -12.15
N PRO A 97 3.47 -4.18 -13.32
CA PRO A 97 3.87 -3.03 -14.12
C PRO A 97 2.69 -2.19 -14.62
N SER A 98 1.58 -2.82 -15.00
CA SER A 98 0.36 -2.10 -15.42
C SER A 98 -0.23 -1.26 -14.28
N LEU A 99 -0.26 -1.81 -13.07
CA LEU A 99 -0.83 -1.12 -11.91
C LEU A 99 0.10 0.01 -11.43
N THR A 100 1.39 -0.27 -11.35
CA THR A 100 2.41 0.73 -11.00
C THR A 100 2.40 1.88 -12.01
N LYS A 101 2.31 1.60 -13.31
CA LYS A 101 2.19 2.65 -14.34
C LYS A 101 0.94 3.53 -14.16
N GLN A 102 -0.20 2.96 -13.78
CA GLN A 102 -1.42 3.73 -13.50
C GLN A 102 -1.29 4.59 -12.25
N ILE A 103 -0.65 4.06 -11.19
CA ILE A 103 -0.36 4.81 -9.97
C ILE A 103 0.55 5.99 -10.30
N GLU A 104 1.63 5.76 -11.05
CA GLU A 104 2.56 6.81 -11.45
C GLU A 104 1.87 7.88 -12.31
N ALA A 105 1.10 7.50 -13.33
CA ALA A 105 0.37 8.44 -14.16
C ALA A 105 -0.63 9.30 -13.36
N THR A 106 -1.37 8.66 -12.44
CA THR A 106 -2.32 9.37 -11.57
C THR A 106 -1.58 10.31 -10.61
N THR A 107 -0.45 9.85 -10.06
CA THR A 107 0.40 10.63 -9.14
C THR A 107 0.98 11.85 -9.85
N GLN A 108 1.48 11.69 -11.08
CA GLN A 108 2.02 12.79 -11.89
C GLN A 108 0.93 13.81 -12.26
N ALA A 109 -0.27 13.37 -12.63
CA ALA A 109 -1.38 14.28 -12.91
C ALA A 109 -1.73 15.14 -11.67
N ILE A 110 -1.83 14.51 -10.49
CA ILE A 110 -2.13 15.22 -9.23
C ILE A 110 -1.03 16.22 -8.86
N LEU A 111 0.24 15.83 -9.00
CA LEU A 111 1.37 16.70 -8.65
C LEU A 111 1.58 17.81 -9.68
N GLY A 112 1.29 17.55 -10.96
CA GLY A 112 1.43 18.51 -12.07
C GLY A 112 0.37 19.61 -12.07
N GLU A 113 -0.82 19.36 -11.52
CA GLU A 113 -1.85 20.40 -11.30
C GLU A 113 -1.47 21.44 -10.25
N LYS A 114 -0.34 21.24 -9.54
CA LYS A 114 0.17 22.13 -8.50
C LYS A 114 1.17 23.17 -9.01
N LEU A 115 1.43 23.23 -10.32
CA LEU A 115 2.28 24.21 -11.00
C LEU A 115 1.44 25.22 -11.80
#